data_AF-A0A2A5WTP1-F1
#
_entry.id   AF-A0A2A5WTP1-F1
#
_cell.length_a   1.000
_cell.length_b   1.000
_cell.length_c   1.000
_cell.angle_alpha   90.00
_cell.angle_beta   90.00
_cell.angle_gamma   90.00
#
_symmetry.space_group_name_H-M   'P 1'
#
loop_
_entity.id
_entity.type
_entity.pdbx_description
1 polymer ?
#
loop_
_entity_poly.entity_id
_entity_poly.type
_entity_poly.pdbx_seq_one_letter_code
_entity_poly.pdbx_strand_id
1 'polypeptide(L)'
;MTGYLASGMPDIDETDFDYKQNSQEDMRDWLQFIDWMLERQDDWARDTIESSITGLAEALDVKIRNLLFPVFVAIAGRPVSPPLYDSMVLLGPDMSRARLRHAIEILGGVSKKQAKRLEKRFAELQSSLNQKK
;
A
#
# COMPACT_ATOMS: atom_id res chain seq x y z
N MET A 1 16.81 -1.72 15.70
CA MET A 1 15.54 -1.17 15.15
C MET A 1 15.40 -1.26 13.62
N THR A 2 16.36 -1.85 12.89
CA THR A 2 16.36 -2.06 11.42
C THR A 2 16.24 -3.53 10.99
N GLY A 3 16.09 -4.47 11.92
CA GLY A 3 16.09 -5.91 11.63
C GLY A 3 15.02 -6.36 10.62
N TYR A 4 13.90 -5.64 10.52
CA TYR A 4 12.81 -5.94 9.57
C TYR A 4 13.19 -5.72 8.09
N LEU A 5 14.25 -4.94 7.82
CA LEU A 5 14.80 -4.76 6.47
C LEU A 5 15.65 -5.96 6.05
N ALA A 6 16.23 -6.68 7.03
CA ALA A 6 17.02 -7.88 6.79
C ALA A 6 16.19 -9.18 6.86
N SER A 7 15.02 -9.18 7.51
CA SER A 7 14.04 -10.25 7.40
C SER A 7 13.35 -10.19 6.04
N GLY A 8 13.13 -11.32 5.36
CA GLY A 8 12.47 -11.35 4.05
C GLY A 8 11.04 -10.83 4.06
N MET A 9 10.07 -11.69 4.36
CA MET A 9 8.67 -11.31 4.52
C MET A 9 8.38 -11.02 6.00
N PRO A 10 7.59 -9.98 6.32
CA PRO A 10 7.15 -9.75 7.68
C PRO A 10 6.23 -10.88 8.14
N ASP A 11 6.32 -11.23 9.42
CA ASP A 11 5.41 -12.16 10.09
C ASP A 11 4.19 -11.34 10.55
N ILE A 12 3.10 -11.42 9.80
CA ILE A 12 1.86 -10.66 10.01
C ILE A 12 0.65 -11.56 9.80
N ASP A 13 -0.46 -11.23 10.47
CA ASP A 13 -1.75 -11.88 10.31
C ASP A 13 -2.91 -10.87 10.20
N GLU A 14 -4.14 -11.36 10.06
CA GLU A 14 -5.33 -10.51 9.91
C GLU A 14 -5.54 -9.56 11.11
N THR A 15 -5.12 -9.95 12.31
CA THR A 15 -5.31 -9.17 13.55
C THR A 15 -4.39 -7.95 13.62
N ASP A 16 -3.26 -7.97 12.91
CA ASP A 16 -2.39 -6.79 12.76
C ASP A 16 -3.09 -5.65 11.98
N PHE A 17 -4.13 -5.99 11.23
CA PHE A 17 -4.98 -5.04 10.51
C PHE A 17 -6.24 -4.63 11.29
N ASP A 18 -6.31 -4.90 12.60
CA ASP A 18 -7.39 -4.40 13.45
C ASP A 18 -7.25 -2.89 13.69
N TYR A 19 -7.92 -2.12 12.84
CA TYR A 19 -7.95 -0.66 12.93
C TYR A 19 -9.37 -0.13 12.84
N LYS A 20 -9.92 0.25 14.00
CA LYS A 20 -11.33 0.64 14.19
C LYS A 20 -11.86 1.69 13.20
N GLN A 21 -10.99 2.47 12.57
CA GLN A 21 -11.37 3.53 11.65
C GLN A 21 -11.70 3.03 10.24
N ASN A 22 -11.24 1.83 9.82
CA ASN A 22 -11.46 1.34 8.46
C ASN A 22 -11.69 -0.18 8.45
N SER A 23 -12.38 -0.69 7.43
CA SER A 23 -12.56 -2.13 7.29
C SER A 23 -11.31 -2.81 6.72
N GLN A 24 -11.12 -4.09 7.01
CA GLN A 24 -10.08 -4.92 6.38
C GLN A 24 -10.27 -5.01 4.85
N GLU A 25 -11.52 -4.95 4.35
CA GLU A 25 -11.79 -4.88 2.90
C GLU A 25 -11.27 -3.56 2.30
N ASP A 26 -11.51 -2.42 2.95
CA ASP A 26 -10.97 -1.14 2.46
C ASP A 26 -9.44 -1.14 2.45
N MET A 27 -8.82 -1.64 3.53
CA MET A 27 -7.37 -1.74 3.63
C MET A 27 -6.78 -2.63 2.54
N ARG A 28 -7.42 -3.77 2.23
CA ARG A 28 -7.02 -4.62 1.12
C ARG A 28 -7.14 -3.90 -0.22
N ASP A 29 -8.26 -3.25 -0.47
CA ASP A 29 -8.49 -2.52 -1.72
C ASP A 29 -7.45 -1.40 -1.90
N TRP A 30 -7.08 -0.71 -0.82
CA TRP A 30 -6.01 0.31 -0.83
C TRP A 30 -4.63 -0.28 -1.11
N LEU A 31 -4.26 -1.38 -0.44
CA LEU A 31 -3.00 -2.06 -0.71
C LEU A 31 -2.91 -2.51 -2.17
N GLN A 32 -4.03 -2.98 -2.74
CA GLN A 32 -4.10 -3.35 -4.15
C GLN A 32 -3.88 -2.17 -5.10
N PHE A 33 -4.48 -1.01 -4.80
CA PHE A 33 -4.24 0.22 -5.58
C PHE A 33 -2.79 0.68 -5.49
N ILE A 34 -2.18 0.58 -4.30
CA ILE A 34 -0.78 0.93 -4.09
C ILE A 34 0.13 -0.02 -4.86
N ASP A 35 -0.10 -1.35 -4.83
CA ASP A 35 0.71 -2.30 -5.61
C ASP A 35 0.65 -2.00 -7.12
N TRP A 36 -0.54 -1.77 -7.68
CA TRP A 36 -0.69 -1.43 -9.11
C TRP A 36 -0.09 -0.07 -9.47
N MET A 37 -0.17 0.91 -8.58
CA MET A 37 0.45 2.21 -8.78
C MET A 37 1.99 2.09 -8.78
N LEU A 38 2.56 1.38 -7.80
CA LEU A 38 4.00 1.16 -7.65
C LEU A 38 4.57 0.25 -8.75
N GLU A 39 3.77 -0.65 -9.31
CA GLU A 39 4.14 -1.45 -10.49
C GLU A 39 4.47 -0.59 -11.72
N ARG A 40 3.83 0.58 -11.83
CA ARG A 40 3.98 1.50 -12.96
C ARG A 40 4.98 2.62 -12.65
N GLN A 41 5.65 2.57 -11.51
CA GLN A 41 6.57 3.60 -11.06
C GLN A 41 7.97 3.31 -11.62
N ASP A 42 8.42 4.13 -12.56
CA ASP A 42 9.77 4.00 -13.13
C ASP A 42 10.86 4.54 -12.18
N ASP A 43 10.57 5.65 -11.48
CA ASP A 43 11.49 6.28 -10.54
C ASP A 43 11.21 5.84 -9.09
N TRP A 44 12.09 4.98 -8.57
CA TRP A 44 12.00 4.44 -7.21
C TRP A 44 12.74 5.33 -6.19
N ALA A 45 12.35 6.59 -6.11
CA ALA A 45 12.86 7.56 -5.14
C ALA A 45 11.85 7.84 -4.02
N ARG A 46 12.35 8.21 -2.84
CA ARG A 46 11.57 8.50 -1.64
C ARG A 46 10.42 9.48 -1.91
N ASP A 47 10.76 10.64 -2.46
CA ASP A 47 9.81 11.74 -2.69
C ASP A 47 8.79 11.36 -3.77
N THR A 48 9.20 10.57 -4.77
CA THR A 48 8.32 10.07 -5.83
C THR A 48 7.32 9.06 -5.26
N ILE A 49 7.73 8.16 -4.36
CA ILE A 49 6.84 7.20 -3.68
C ILE A 49 5.88 7.95 -2.73
N GLU A 50 6.39 8.88 -1.94
CA GLU A 50 5.60 9.71 -1.02
C GLU A 50 4.53 10.51 -1.77
N SER A 51 4.91 11.16 -2.87
CA SER A 51 3.99 11.93 -3.71
C SER A 51 2.89 11.04 -4.32
N SER A 52 3.26 9.87 -4.86
CA SER A 52 2.31 8.92 -5.43
C SER A 52 1.29 8.42 -4.39
N ILE A 53 1.75 8.01 -3.19
CA ILE A 53 0.86 7.52 -2.12
C ILE A 53 -0.02 8.66 -1.57
N THR A 54 0.52 9.86 -1.40
CA THR A 54 -0.24 11.02 -0.92
C THR A 54 -1.30 11.44 -1.93
N GLY A 55 -0.96 11.48 -3.22
CA GLY A 55 -1.94 11.75 -4.28
C GLY A 55 -3.07 10.72 -4.30
N LEU A 56 -2.74 9.44 -4.13
CA LEU A 56 -3.75 8.38 -4.05
C LEU A 56 -4.70 8.58 -2.86
N ALA A 57 -4.19 8.97 -1.69
CA ALA A 57 -5.02 9.29 -0.52
C ALA A 57 -6.01 10.43 -0.81
N GLU A 58 -5.53 11.50 -1.47
CA GLU A 58 -6.37 12.63 -1.88
C GLU A 58 -7.43 12.22 -2.90
N ALA A 59 -7.08 11.39 -3.88
CA ALA A 59 -8.02 10.91 -4.90
C ALA A 59 -9.09 9.98 -4.31
N LEU A 60 -8.73 9.20 -3.28
CA LEU A 60 -9.65 8.35 -2.53
C LEU A 60 -10.52 9.11 -1.53
N ASP A 61 -10.24 10.40 -1.27
CA ASP A 61 -10.80 11.19 -0.18
C ASP A 61 -10.61 10.51 1.20
N VAL A 62 -9.43 9.92 1.41
CA VAL A 62 -9.06 9.20 2.64
C VAL A 62 -7.94 9.95 3.34
N LYS A 63 -8.01 10.06 4.68
CA LYS A 63 -6.91 10.62 5.47
C LYS A 63 -5.65 9.81 5.25
N ILE A 64 -4.54 10.46 4.92
CA ILE A 64 -3.26 9.78 4.66
C ILE A 64 -2.86 8.81 5.79
N ARG A 65 -3.11 9.15 7.06
CA ARG A 65 -2.85 8.27 8.20
C ARG A 65 -3.59 6.92 8.11
N ASN A 66 -4.83 6.95 7.64
CA ASN A 66 -5.64 5.74 7.47
C ASN A 66 -5.09 4.90 6.32
N LEU A 67 -4.71 5.54 5.21
CA LEU A 67 -4.12 4.85 4.06
C LEU A 67 -2.76 4.23 4.40
N LEU A 68 -1.94 4.93 5.19
CA LEU A 68 -0.60 4.45 5.55
C LEU A 68 -0.61 3.33 6.59
N PHE A 69 -1.65 3.22 7.43
CA PHE A 69 -1.74 2.16 8.44
C PHE A 69 -1.50 0.76 7.86
N PRO A 70 -2.26 0.28 6.85
CA PRO A 70 -2.03 -1.04 6.28
C PRO A 70 -0.68 -1.14 5.55
N VAL A 71 -0.13 -0.03 5.04
CA VAL A 71 1.18 -0.01 4.38
C VAL A 71 2.30 -0.20 5.42
N PHE A 72 2.17 0.36 6.61
CA PHE A 72 3.12 0.13 7.70
C PHE A 72 3.14 -1.34 8.13
N VAL A 73 1.97 -1.94 8.29
CA VAL A 73 1.84 -3.36 8.63
C VAL A 73 2.46 -4.21 7.51
N ALA A 74 2.09 -3.95 6.24
CA ALA A 74 2.62 -4.70 5.10
C ALA A 74 4.14 -4.55 4.96
N ILE A 75 4.70 -3.35 5.10
CA ILE A 75 6.13 -3.11 4.85
C ILE A 75 7.00 -3.48 6.05
N ALA A 76 6.53 -3.26 7.28
CA ALA A 76 7.38 -3.39 8.46
C ALA A 76 6.88 -4.37 9.53
N GLY A 77 5.72 -4.99 9.32
CA GLY A 77 5.12 -5.92 10.27
C GLY A 77 4.59 -5.27 11.55
N ARG A 78 4.31 -3.96 11.51
CA ARG A 78 3.78 -3.22 12.67
C ARG A 78 3.03 -1.97 12.23
N PRO A 79 2.01 -1.51 12.99
CA PRO A 79 1.14 -0.40 12.60
C PRO A 79 1.82 0.98 12.59
N VAL A 80 2.99 1.09 13.23
CA VAL A 80 3.83 2.29 13.23
C VAL A 80 5.28 1.88 13.05
N SER A 81 5.98 2.51 12.12
CA SER A 81 7.38 2.17 11.81
C SER A 81 8.21 3.45 11.57
N PRO A 82 9.55 3.40 11.69
CA PRO A 82 10.42 4.51 11.29
C PRO A 82 10.27 4.75 9.76
N PRO A 83 10.92 5.74 9.15
CA PRO A 83 10.37 6.43 7.98
C PRO A 83 10.00 5.46 6.84
N LEU A 84 8.69 5.35 6.57
CA LEU A 84 8.11 4.32 5.71
C LEU A 84 8.71 4.35 4.30
N TYR A 85 8.75 5.55 3.71
CA TYR A 85 9.24 5.75 2.36
C TYR A 85 10.73 5.42 2.24
N ASP A 86 11.55 5.83 3.21
CA ASP A 86 12.96 5.44 3.28
C ASP A 86 13.12 3.91 3.41
N SER A 87 12.23 3.26 4.16
CA SER A 87 12.20 1.79 4.25
C SER A 87 11.90 1.14 2.91
N MET A 88 10.93 1.67 2.16
CA MET A 88 10.57 1.17 0.82
C MET A 88 11.69 1.39 -0.20
N VAL A 89 12.43 2.50 -0.09
CA VAL A 89 13.63 2.73 -0.91
C VAL A 89 14.72 1.70 -0.58
N LEU A 90 14.98 1.46 0.71
CA LEU A 90 15.98 0.49 1.15
C LEU A 90 15.63 -0.96 0.78
N LEU A 91 14.35 -1.32 0.82
CA LEU A 91 13.85 -2.64 0.38
C LEU A 91 13.88 -2.79 -1.14
N GLY A 92 13.74 -1.68 -1.87
CA GLY A 92 13.58 -1.67 -3.31
C GLY A 92 12.17 -2.04 -3.78
N PRO A 93 11.92 -1.94 -5.11
CA PRO A 93 10.61 -2.13 -5.72
C PRO A 93 10.05 -3.53 -5.54
N ASP A 94 10.85 -4.56 -5.82
CA ASP A 94 10.39 -5.94 -5.84
C ASP A 94 9.96 -6.43 -4.46
N MET A 95 10.79 -6.18 -3.44
CA MET A 95 10.48 -6.60 -2.06
C MET A 95 9.32 -5.80 -1.49
N SER A 96 9.26 -4.49 -1.75
CA SER A 96 8.14 -3.66 -1.30
C SER A 96 6.81 -4.15 -1.87
N ARG A 97 6.76 -4.45 -3.17
CA ARG A 97 5.57 -4.99 -3.84
C ARG A 97 5.23 -6.41 -3.36
N ALA A 98 6.23 -7.27 -3.17
CA ALA A 98 6.02 -8.61 -2.63
C ALA A 98 5.36 -8.55 -1.25
N ARG A 99 5.84 -7.68 -0.37
CA ARG A 99 5.27 -7.45 0.97
C ARG A 99 3.83 -6.91 0.93
N LEU A 100 3.53 -5.98 0.03
CA LEU A 100 2.16 -5.50 -0.19
C LEU A 100 1.22 -6.63 -0.62
N ARG A 101 1.64 -7.46 -1.59
CA ARG A 101 0.85 -8.61 -2.06
C ARG A 101 0.60 -9.63 -0.97
N HIS A 102 1.61 -9.89 -0.13
CA HIS A 102 1.43 -10.80 1.00
C HIS A 102 0.38 -10.30 2.00
N ALA A 103 0.39 -9.00 2.31
CA ALA A 103 -0.66 -8.39 3.12
C ALA A 103 -2.05 -8.48 2.46
N ILE A 104 -2.13 -8.30 1.13
CA ILE A 104 -3.39 -8.48 0.38
C ILE A 104 -3.93 -9.91 0.52
N GLU A 105 -3.06 -10.92 0.42
CA GLU A 105 -3.43 -12.34 0.60
C GLU A 105 -3.89 -12.63 2.03
N ILE A 106 -3.21 -12.08 3.04
CA ILE A 106 -3.62 -12.18 4.44
C ILE A 106 -5.03 -11.60 4.65
N LEU A 107 -5.35 -10.49 3.99
CA LEU A 107 -6.69 -9.86 4.04
C LEU A 107 -7.73 -10.57 3.14
N GLY A 108 -7.50 -11.84 2.81
CA GLY A 108 -8.40 -12.70 2.06
C GLY A 108 -8.28 -12.59 0.53
N GLY A 109 -7.26 -11.90 0.03
CA GLY A 109 -6.97 -11.79 -1.40
C GLY A 109 -8.03 -11.07 -2.23
N VAL A 110 -7.78 -10.93 -3.53
CA VAL A 110 -8.70 -10.27 -4.46
C VAL A 110 -9.21 -11.28 -5.48
N SER A 111 -10.49 -11.65 -5.40
CA SER A 111 -11.12 -12.53 -6.40
C SER A 111 -11.19 -11.87 -7.79
N LYS A 112 -11.33 -12.65 -8.86
CA LYS A 112 -11.47 -12.13 -10.24
C LYS A 112 -12.59 -11.08 -10.38
N LYS A 113 -13.71 -11.26 -9.66
CA LYS A 113 -14.83 -10.32 -9.67
C LYS A 113 -14.45 -9.00 -8.98
N GLN A 114 -13.77 -9.09 -7.84
CA GLN A 114 -13.26 -7.91 -7.12
C GLN A 114 -12.18 -7.20 -7.93
N ALA A 115 -11.24 -7.92 -8.54
CA ALA A 115 -10.18 -7.36 -9.37
C ALA A 115 -10.75 -6.45 -10.47
N LYS A 116 -11.75 -6.93 -11.22
CA LYS A 116 -12.40 -6.11 -12.27
C LYS A 116 -13.10 -4.85 -11.73
N ARG A 117 -13.71 -4.93 -10.54
CA ARG A 117 -14.31 -3.78 -9.84
C ARG A 117 -13.22 -2.78 -9.45
N LEU A 118 -12.12 -3.27 -8.90
CA LEU A 118 -10.99 -2.47 -8.43
C LEU A 118 -10.24 -1.83 -9.59
N GLU A 119 -10.01 -2.54 -10.70
CA GLU A 119 -9.40 -2.00 -11.92
C GLU A 119 -10.21 -0.81 -12.45
N LYS A 120 -11.54 -0.93 -12.50
CA LYS A 120 -12.41 0.16 -12.92
C LYS A 120 -12.27 1.38 -11.99
N ARG A 121 -12.35 1.15 -10.68
CA ARG A 121 -12.18 2.22 -9.67
C ARG A 121 -10.79 2.86 -9.76
N PHE A 122 -9.75 2.05 -9.96
CA PHE A 122 -8.37 2.53 -10.08
C PHE A 122 -8.18 3.38 -11.34
N ALA A 123 -8.77 2.99 -12.47
CA ALA A 123 -8.74 3.80 -13.70
C ALA A 123 -9.44 5.16 -13.53
N GLU A 124 -10.54 5.22 -12.78
CA GLU A 124 -11.24 6.48 -12.43
C GLU A 124 -10.36 7.37 -11.53
N LEU A 125 -9.67 6.77 -10.55
CA LEU A 125 -8.73 7.48 -9.68
C LEU A 125 -7.54 8.04 -10.47
N GLN A 126 -6.93 7.23 -11.36
CA GLN A 126 -5.83 7.68 -12.21
C GLN A 126 -6.24 8.84 -13.14
N SER A 127 -7.45 8.77 -13.69
CA SER A 127 -7.99 9.85 -14.52
C SER A 127 -8.12 11.15 -13.73
N SER A 128 -8.47 11.06 -12.44
CA SER A 128 -8.59 12.21 -11.53
C SER A 128 -7.22 12.77 -11.12
N LEU A 129 -6.23 11.90 -10.90
CA LEU A 129 -4.85 12.28 -10.58
C LEU A 129 -4.17 13.02 -11.75
N ASN A 130 -4.37 12.54 -12.98
CA ASN A 130 -3.78 13.14 -14.17
C ASN A 130 -4.39 14.51 -14.53
N GLN A 131 -5.61 14.81 -14.07
CA GLN A 131 -6.25 16.11 -14.29
C GLN A 131 -5.80 17.19 -13.29
N LYS A 132 -5.15 16.80 -12.18
CA LYS A 132 -4.65 17.70 -11.14
C LYS A 132 -3.17 18.08 -11.31
N LYS A 133 -2.44 17.41 -12.19
CA LYS A 133 -1.06 17.74 -12.59
C LYS A 133 -1.08 18.75 -13.74
#